data_AF-A0A6B2T7H9-F1
#
_entry.id   AF-A0A6B2T7H9-F1
#
_cell.length_a   1.000
_cell.length_b   1.000
_cell.length_c   1.000
_cell.angle_alpha   90.00
_cell.angle_beta   90.00
_cell.angle_gamma   90.00
#
_symmetry.space_group_name_H-M   'P 1'
#
loop_
_entity.id
_entity.type
_entity.pdbx_description
1 polymer ?
#
loop_
_entity_poly.entity_id
_entity_poly.type
_entity_poly.pdbx_seq_one_letter_code
_entity_poly.pdbx_strand_id
1 'polypeptide(L)'
;MGSAHPIGDQLPAVFADDDFILRFVSGLDVVLAPVFAVLDSLEAYFTPALTPADFLDWLTDWVGTELDGTEPLATRRQAVASAVDLHRVRGTRRGLSAAV
;
A
#
# COMPACT_ATOMS: atom_id res chain seq x y z
N MET A 1 -9.90 -19.34 -2.64
CA MET A 1 -10.04 -18.24 -3.63
C MET A 1 -8.79 -18.28 -4.49
N GLY A 2 -8.94 -18.31 -5.81
CA GLY A 2 -7.79 -18.36 -6.74
C GLY A 2 -7.15 -16.99 -6.96
N SER A 3 -5.98 -16.96 -7.58
CA SER A 3 -5.29 -15.74 -8.02
C SER A 3 -6.10 -15.01 -9.11
N ALA A 4 -6.07 -13.66 -9.12
CA ALA A 4 -6.58 -12.86 -10.24
C ALA A 4 -5.69 -12.97 -11.49
N HIS A 5 -4.50 -13.54 -11.33
CA HIS A 5 -3.52 -13.82 -12.37
C HIS A 5 -3.22 -15.32 -12.39
N PRO A 6 -4.01 -16.14 -13.10
CA PRO A 6 -3.77 -17.58 -13.20
C PRO A 6 -2.49 -17.86 -13.97
N ILE A 7 -1.64 -18.73 -13.45
CA ILE A 7 -0.39 -19.13 -14.12
C ILE A 7 -0.68 -19.93 -15.39
N GLY A 8 -1.73 -20.76 -15.39
CA GLY A 8 -2.12 -21.60 -16.53
C GLY A 8 -2.25 -20.83 -17.85
N ASP A 9 -2.85 -19.63 -17.79
CA ASP A 9 -3.10 -18.77 -18.95
C ASP A 9 -1.81 -18.12 -19.50
N GLN A 10 -0.72 -18.17 -18.73
CA GLN A 10 0.59 -17.59 -19.08
C GLN A 10 1.59 -18.66 -19.52
N LEU A 11 1.18 -19.94 -19.52
CA LEU A 11 2.06 -21.03 -19.92
C LEU A 11 2.35 -20.99 -21.43
N PRO A 12 3.59 -21.35 -21.83
CA PRO A 12 3.89 -21.65 -23.23
C PRO A 12 2.96 -22.74 -23.78
N ALA A 13 2.62 -22.68 -25.07
CA ALA A 13 1.69 -23.60 -25.71
C ALA A 13 2.03 -25.09 -25.54
N VAL A 14 3.32 -25.43 -25.41
CA VAL A 14 3.81 -26.80 -25.17
C VAL A 14 3.26 -27.40 -23.86
N PHE A 15 2.89 -26.57 -22.89
CA PHE A 15 2.40 -26.98 -21.58
C PHE A 15 0.91 -26.67 -21.36
N ALA A 16 0.26 -25.96 -22.29
CA ALA A 16 -1.09 -25.43 -22.10
C ALA A 16 -2.19 -26.50 -22.11
N ASP A 17 -1.95 -27.64 -22.78
CA ASP A 17 -2.92 -28.74 -22.91
C ASP A 17 -2.65 -29.91 -21.94
N ASP A 18 -1.65 -29.81 -21.07
CA ASP A 18 -1.28 -30.88 -20.13
C ASP A 18 -2.05 -30.75 -18.80
N ASP A 19 -2.98 -31.67 -18.54
CA ASP A 19 -3.80 -31.69 -17.32
C ASP A 19 -2.98 -31.69 -16.03
N PHE A 20 -1.87 -32.44 -15.99
CA PHE A 20 -1.04 -32.49 -14.80
C PHE A 20 -0.39 -31.14 -14.54
N ILE A 21 0.16 -30.51 -15.59
CA ILE A 21 0.80 -29.20 -15.45
C ILE A 21 -0.22 -28.15 -15.01
N LEU A 22 -1.40 -28.11 -15.63
CA LEU A 22 -2.46 -27.16 -15.26
C LEU A 22 -2.88 -27.33 -13.80
N ARG A 23 -3.06 -28.57 -13.34
CA ARG A 23 -3.39 -28.84 -11.93
C ARG A 23 -2.25 -28.50 -10.99
N PHE A 24 -1.01 -28.78 -11.36
CA PHE A 24 0.16 -28.42 -10.57
C PHE A 24 0.27 -26.90 -10.36
N VAL A 25 0.17 -26.12 -11.44
CA VAL A 25 0.28 -24.65 -11.34
C VAL A 25 -0.92 -24.02 -10.64
N SER A 26 -2.11 -24.63 -10.72
CA SER A 26 -3.28 -24.18 -9.96
C SER A 26 -3.05 -24.20 -8.44
N GLY A 27 -2.21 -25.12 -7.94
CA GLY A 27 -1.77 -25.12 -6.55
C GLY A 27 -0.91 -23.90 -6.20
N LEU A 28 -0.04 -23.47 -7.12
CA LEU A 28 0.77 -22.26 -6.96
C LEU A 28 -0.10 -21.00 -6.99
N ASP A 29 -1.14 -20.96 -7.82
CA ASP A 29 -2.10 -19.84 -7.85
C ASP A 29 -2.75 -19.61 -6.48
N VAL A 30 -3.05 -20.69 -5.74
CA VAL A 30 -3.60 -20.59 -4.38
C VAL A 30 -2.58 -20.03 -3.40
N VAL A 31 -1.31 -20.46 -3.51
CA VAL A 31 -0.23 -20.00 -2.62
C VAL A 31 0.12 -18.53 -2.87
N LEU A 32 0.10 -18.09 -4.12
CA LEU A 32 0.44 -16.72 -4.52
C LEU A 32 -0.72 -15.73 -4.40
N ALA A 33 -1.97 -16.19 -4.40
CA ALA A 33 -3.15 -15.32 -4.33
C ALA A 33 -3.08 -14.26 -3.19
N PRO A 34 -2.64 -14.59 -1.94
CA PRO A 34 -2.51 -13.59 -0.89
C PRO A 34 -1.46 -12.51 -1.20
N VAL A 35 -0.38 -12.85 -1.90
CA VAL A 35 0.66 -11.87 -2.31
C VAL A 35 0.07 -10.88 -3.31
N PHE A 36 -0.66 -11.36 -4.32
CA PHE A 36 -1.33 -10.48 -5.28
C PHE A 36 -2.38 -9.61 -4.60
N ALA A 37 -3.16 -10.16 -3.66
CA ALA A 37 -4.13 -9.36 -2.90
C ALA A 37 -3.48 -8.20 -2.12
N VAL A 38 -2.28 -8.41 -1.56
CA VAL A 38 -1.50 -7.33 -0.91
C VAL A 38 -1.03 -6.30 -1.92
N LEU A 39 -0.52 -6.73 -3.08
CA LEU A 39 -0.07 -5.82 -4.14
C LEU A 39 -1.22 -5.00 -4.74
N ASP A 40 -2.37 -5.62 -4.98
CA ASP A 40 -3.59 -4.96 -5.45
C ASP A 40 -4.11 -3.92 -4.44
N SER A 41 -3.77 -4.10 -3.16
CA SER A 41 -4.14 -3.19 -2.07
C SER A 41 -3.00 -2.25 -1.65
N LEU A 42 -1.88 -2.23 -2.36
CA LEU A 42 -0.68 -1.51 -1.94
C LEU A 42 -0.91 0.00 -1.82
N GLU A 43 -1.73 0.59 -2.69
CA GLU A 43 -2.09 2.01 -2.62
C GLU A 43 -2.77 2.38 -1.28
N ALA A 44 -3.53 1.46 -0.68
CA ALA A 44 -4.21 1.71 0.59
C ALA A 44 -3.22 1.96 1.73
N TYR A 45 -2.02 1.35 1.69
CA TYR A 45 -0.94 1.58 2.65
C TYR A 45 -0.37 2.99 2.55
N PHE A 46 -0.40 3.62 1.38
CA PHE A 46 0.06 5.01 1.20
C PHE A 46 -1.06 6.05 1.32
N THR A 47 -2.31 5.59 1.39
CA THR A 47 -3.48 6.46 1.55
C THR A 47 -3.73 6.71 3.04
N PRO A 48 -3.53 7.93 3.58
CA PRO A 48 -3.58 8.16 5.02
C PRO A 48 -4.94 7.88 5.66
N ALA A 49 -6.03 7.83 4.90
CA ALA A 49 -7.36 7.47 5.41
C ALA A 49 -7.58 5.95 5.52
N LEU A 50 -6.83 5.14 4.76
CA LEU A 50 -7.03 3.69 4.63
C LEU A 50 -5.92 2.86 5.26
N THR A 51 -4.71 3.42 5.36
CA THR A 51 -3.54 2.69 5.87
C THR A 51 -3.79 2.12 7.27
N PRO A 52 -3.27 0.93 7.59
CA PRO A 52 -3.19 0.42 8.96
C PRO A 52 -2.50 1.42 9.91
N ALA A 53 -2.90 1.40 11.19
CA ALA A 53 -2.44 2.38 12.17
C ALA A 53 -0.95 2.24 12.52
N ASP A 54 -0.42 1.02 12.47
CA ASP A 54 0.99 0.69 12.65
C ASP A 54 1.84 1.12 11.44
N PHE A 55 1.35 0.94 10.21
CA PHE A 55 2.05 1.42 9.03
C PHE A 55 2.03 2.96 8.94
N LEU A 56 0.99 3.61 9.47
CA LEU A 56 0.91 5.06 9.54
C LEU A 56 2.06 5.67 10.35
N ASP A 57 2.54 4.98 11.40
CA ASP A 57 3.68 5.46 12.20
C ASP A 57 4.99 5.45 11.41
N TRP A 58 5.14 4.51 10.48
CA TRP A 58 6.25 4.56 9.54
C TRP A 58 6.09 5.72 8.52
N LEU A 59 4.85 5.99 8.08
CA LEU A 59 4.59 7.12 7.17
C LEU A 59 4.86 8.47 7.82
N THR A 60 4.55 8.64 9.12
CA THR A 60 4.82 9.89 9.85
C THR A 60 6.31 10.23 9.83
N ASP A 61 7.17 9.22 10.05
CA ASP A 61 8.62 9.39 9.96
C ASP A 61 9.06 9.67 8.53
N TRP A 62 8.51 8.93 7.56
CA TRP A 62 8.91 9.04 6.16
C TRP A 62 8.60 10.41 5.55
N VAL A 63 7.41 10.97 5.83
CA VAL A 63 7.03 12.30 5.34
C VAL A 63 7.50 13.43 6.26
N GLY A 64 8.16 13.10 7.37
CA GLY A 64 8.72 14.06 8.32
C GLY A 64 7.65 14.89 9.05
N THR A 65 6.57 14.24 9.52
CA THR A 65 5.66 14.89 10.47
C THR A 65 6.37 14.98 11.83
N GLU A 66 6.51 16.18 12.37
CA GLU A 66 7.10 16.42 13.70
C GLU A 66 6.10 16.02 14.81
N LEU A 67 5.79 14.71 14.92
CA LEU A 67 4.88 14.13 15.90
C LEU A 67 5.65 13.28 16.92
N ASP A 68 5.15 13.22 18.15
CA ASP A 68 5.77 12.47 19.26
C ASP A 68 5.24 11.02 19.37
N GLY A 69 4.28 10.63 18.51
CA GLY A 69 3.68 9.29 18.45
C GLY A 69 2.59 9.02 19.50
N THR A 70 2.25 10.02 20.32
CA THR A 70 1.22 9.92 21.36
C THR A 70 -0.13 10.47 20.91
N GLU A 71 -0.18 11.07 19.73
CA GLU A 71 -1.33 11.77 19.19
C GLU A 71 -2.44 10.79 18.77
N PRO A 72 -3.71 11.22 18.88
CA PRO A 72 -4.84 10.44 18.39
C PRO A 72 -4.66 10.04 16.92
N LEU A 73 -5.12 8.84 16.56
CA LEU A 73 -4.97 8.30 15.20
C LEU A 73 -5.48 9.27 14.11
N ALA A 74 -6.58 9.97 14.36
CA ALA A 74 -7.12 10.95 13.43
C ALA A 74 -6.13 12.11 13.15
N THR A 75 -5.46 12.60 14.20
CA THR A 75 -4.42 13.65 14.09
C THR A 75 -3.24 13.16 13.27
N ARG A 76 -2.75 11.95 13.54
CA ARG A 76 -1.66 11.33 12.76
C ARG A 76 -2.03 11.20 11.28
N ARG A 77 -3.24 10.71 10.97
CA ARG A 77 -3.73 10.59 9.58
C ARG A 77 -3.79 11.94 8.88
N GLN A 78 -4.29 12.97 9.56
CA GLN A 78 -4.37 14.32 9.00
C GLN A 78 -2.98 14.95 8.78
N ALA A 79 -2.04 14.74 9.70
CA ALA A 79 -0.67 15.22 9.56
C ALA A 79 0.02 14.60 8.34
N VAL A 80 -0.06 13.29 8.16
CA VAL A 80 0.52 12.60 6.98
C VAL A 80 -0.15 13.09 5.69
N ALA A 81 -1.48 13.26 5.69
CA ALA A 81 -2.22 13.72 4.52
C ALA A 81 -1.85 15.14 4.06
N SER A 82 -1.49 16.03 4.98
CA SER A 82 -1.14 17.42 4.68
C SER A 82 0.37 17.67 4.54
N ALA A 83 1.21 16.75 5.00
CA ALA A 83 2.66 16.94 5.14
C ALA A 83 3.32 17.45 3.85
N VAL A 84 3.07 16.82 2.71
CA VAL A 84 3.69 17.18 1.43
C VAL A 84 3.33 18.62 1.01
N ASP A 85 2.06 19.00 1.16
CA ASP A 85 1.61 20.35 0.79
C ASP A 85 2.16 21.42 1.72
N LEU A 86 2.29 21.12 3.02
CA LEU A 86 2.92 22.00 3.99
C LEU A 86 4.42 22.17 3.72
N HIS A 87 5.14 21.08 3.43
CA HIS A 87 6.55 21.10 3.08
C HIS A 87 6.85 21.98 1.85
N ARG A 88 5.99 21.93 0.83
CA ARG A 88 6.15 22.76 -0.39
C ARG A 88 6.14 24.27 -0.13
N VAL A 89 5.51 24.72 0.95
CA VAL A 89 5.41 26.16 1.27
C VAL A 89 6.00 26.55 2.61
N ARG A 90 6.86 25.66 3.16
CA ARG A 90 7.63 25.94 4.37
C ARG A 90 8.40 27.25 4.20
N GLY A 91 8.38 28.10 5.23
CA GLY A 91 9.05 29.40 5.23
C GLY A 91 8.33 30.52 4.48
N THR A 92 7.15 30.27 3.89
CA THR A 92 6.31 31.33 3.31
C THR A 92 5.26 31.81 4.32
N ARG A 93 4.66 32.99 4.08
CA ARG A 93 3.51 33.47 4.87
C ARG A 93 2.38 32.44 4.91
N ARG A 94 2.11 31.77 3.78
CA ARG A 94 1.07 30.73 3.66
C ARG A 94 1.39 29.50 4.52
N GLY A 95 2.64 29.04 4.49
CA GLY A 95 3.09 27.92 5.31
C GLY A 95 3.00 28.23 6.80
N LEU A 96 3.44 29.43 7.21
CA LEU A 96 3.34 29.88 8.61
C LEU A 96 1.88 29.94 9.10
N SER A 97 0.94 30.46 8.29
CA SER A 97 -0.47 30.49 8.68
C SER A 97 -1.14 29.11 8.74
N ALA A 98 -0.60 28.11 8.04
CA ALA A 98 -1.15 26.76 8.00
C ALA A 98 -0.55 25.83 9.07
N ALA A 99 0.56 26.22 9.70
CA ALA A 99 1.25 25.49 10.76
C ALA A 99 0.81 25.90 12.19
N VAL A 100 -0.03 26.95 12.29
CA VAL A 100 -0.57 27.50 13.55
C VAL A 100 -1.96 26.97 13.80
#